data_AF-A0A963JW33-F1
#
_entry.id   AF-A0A963JW33-F1
#
_cell.length_a   1.000
_cell.length_b   1.000
_cell.length_c   1.000
_cell.angle_alpha   90.00
_cell.angle_beta   90.00
_cell.angle_gamma   90.00
#
_symmetry.space_group_name_H-M   'P 1'
#
loop_
_entity.id
_entity.type
_entity.pdbx_description
1 polymer ?
#
loop_
_entity_poly.entity_id
_entity_poly.type
_entity_poly.pdbx_seq_one_letter_code
_entity_poly.pdbx_strand_id
1 'polypeptide(L)' 'LVFDKTGTLTTGRARIATIDRYGTVGESELLRLAASLDQFSTHPIAATLRRAAERQGLGLAMADQIE' A
#
# COMPACT_ATOMS: atom_id res chain seq x y z
N LEU A 1 -12.60 19.96 25.81
CA LEU A 1 -11.48 19.00 25.72
C LEU A 1 -11.12 18.86 24.25
N VAL A 2 -9.83 18.89 23.89
CA VAL A 2 -9.37 18.70 22.50
C VAL A 2 -8.48 17.46 22.48
N PHE A 3 -8.77 16.53 21.60
CA PHE A 3 -8.02 15.29 21.44
C PHE A 3 -7.26 15.30 20.12
N ASP A 4 -6.04 14.77 20.15
CA ASP A 4 -5.36 14.40 18.93
C ASP A 4 -6.03 13.16 18.32
N LYS A 5 -6.03 13.05 16.99
CA LYS A 5 -6.66 11.90 16.31
C LYS A 5 -5.69 10.73 16.18
N THR A 6 -4.45 11.01 15.79
CA THR A 6 -3.49 9.99 15.36
C THR A 6 -2.75 9.44 16.57
N GLY A 7 -2.94 8.17 16.90
CA GLY A 7 -2.32 7.57 18.09
C GLY A 7 -3.10 7.76 19.38
N THR A 8 -4.13 8.62 19.41
CA THR A 8 -5.07 8.72 20.55
C THR A 8 -6.44 8.14 20.20
N LEU A 9 -7.14 8.69 19.22
CA LEU A 9 -8.44 8.14 18.76
C LEU A 9 -8.29 7.01 17.73
N THR A 10 -7.15 6.95 17.06
CA THR A 10 -6.85 5.95 16.03
C THR A 10 -5.48 5.32 16.28
N THR A 11 -5.22 4.15 15.69
CA THR A 11 -3.97 3.40 15.90
C THR A 11 -2.73 4.01 15.22
N GLY A 12 -2.89 5.09 14.45
CA GLY A 12 -1.82 5.67 13.64
C GLY A 12 -1.31 4.77 12.51
N ARG A 13 -1.98 3.65 12.23
CA ARG A 13 -1.62 2.71 11.15
C ARG A 13 -2.64 2.79 10.03
N ALA A 14 -2.21 3.31 8.88
CA ALA A 14 -3.03 3.35 7.68
C ALA A 14 -3.28 1.93 7.13
N ARG A 15 -4.48 1.72 6.59
CA ARG A 15 -4.92 0.48 5.95
C ARG A 15 -5.65 0.80 4.64
N ILE A 16 -5.54 -0.09 3.67
CA ILE A 16 -6.36 -0.01 2.45
C ILE A 16 -7.82 -0.30 2.84
N ALA A 17 -8.72 0.59 2.46
CA ALA A 17 -10.16 0.42 2.69
C ALA A 17 -10.85 -0.20 1.47
N THR A 18 -10.56 0.32 0.28
CA THR A 18 -11.09 -0.14 -1.02
C THR A 18 -10.02 -0.03 -2.10
N ILE A 19 -10.15 -0.82 -3.16
CA ILE A 19 -9.33 -0.73 -4.37
C ILE A 19 -10.28 -0.59 -5.56
N ASP A 20 -10.45 0.64 -6.03
CA ASP A 20 -11.26 0.92 -7.20
C ASP A 20 -10.39 0.83 -8.46
N ARG A 21 -10.89 0.13 -9.49
CA ARG A 21 -10.12 -0.23 -10.69
C ARG A 21 -10.71 0.38 -11.94
N TYR A 22 -9.85 0.66 -12.90
CA TYR A 22 -10.24 1.00 -14.26
C TYR A 22 -9.62 0.02 -15.26
N GLY A 23 -10.39 -0.38 -16.28
CA GLY A 23 -9.95 -1.31 -17.31
C GLY A 23 -9.90 -2.76 -16.84
N THR A 24 -8.94 -3.53 -17.36
CA THR A 24 -8.88 -4.99 -17.21
C THR A 24 -7.96 -5.48 -16.09
N VAL A 25 -7.14 -4.61 -15.50
CA VAL A 25 -6.20 -4.97 -14.42
C VAL A 25 -6.98 -5.38 -13.18
N GLY A 26 -6.75 -6.58 -12.64
CA GLY A 26 -7.38 -7.09 -11.41
C GLY A 26 -6.92 -6.35 -10.15
N GLU A 27 -7.66 -6.47 -9.04
CA GLU A 27 -7.33 -5.75 -7.79
C GLU A 27 -5.96 -6.18 -7.23
N SER A 28 -5.71 -7.49 -7.20
CA SER A 28 -4.44 -8.04 -6.73
C SER A 28 -3.27 -7.59 -7.61
N GLU A 29 -3.46 -7.53 -8.93
CA GLU A 29 -2.42 -7.08 -9.84
C GLU A 29 -2.15 -5.58 -9.68
N LEU A 30 -3.21 -4.77 -9.54
CA LEU A 30 -3.08 -3.34 -9.27
C LEU A 30 -2.35 -3.08 -7.94
N LEU A 31 -2.70 -3.83 -6.88
CA LEU A 31 -2.01 -3.75 -5.60
C LEU A 31 -0.55 -4.19 -5.70
N ARG A 32 -0.28 -5.29 -6.42
CA ARG A 32 1.08 -5.80 -6.64
C ARG A 32 1.94 -4.76 -7.34
N LEU A 33 1.44 -4.13 -8.40
CA LEU A 33 2.15 -3.08 -9.13
C LEU A 33 2.41 -1.86 -8.25
N ALA A 34 1.38 -1.34 -7.57
CA ALA A 34 1.52 -0.19 -6.68
C ALA A 34 2.54 -0.45 -5.54
N ALA A 35 2.46 -1.63 -4.91
CA ALA A 35 3.40 -2.01 -3.86
C ALA A 35 4.83 -2.24 -4.39
N SER A 36 4.99 -2.73 -5.62
CA SER A 36 6.31 -2.92 -6.26
C SER A 36 6.97 -1.57 -6.56
N LEU A 37 6.20 -0.60 -7.07
CA LEU A 37 6.68 0.76 -7.31
C LEU A 37 7.17 1.44 -6.02
N ASP A 38 6.42 1.27 -4.94
CA ASP A 38 6.69 1.91 -3.64
C ASP A 38 7.55 1.08 -2.68
N GLN A 39 8.14 -0.02 -3.13
CA GLN A 39 8.74 -1.01 -2.22
C GLN A 39 9.91 -0.46 -1.39
N PHE A 40 10.62 0.55 -1.89
CA PHE A 40 11.74 1.21 -1.21
C PHE A 40 11.40 2.55 -0.56
N SER A 41 10.18 3.03 -0.72
CA SER A 41 9.75 4.30 -0.12
C SER A 41 9.58 4.16 1.40
N THR A 42 10.09 5.16 2.13
CA THR A 42 9.93 5.30 3.59
C THR A 42 8.60 5.95 3.97
N HIS A 43 7.80 6.38 2.99
CA HIS A 43 6.53 7.04 3.24
C HIS A 43 5.53 6.09 3.95
N PRO A 44 4.75 6.55 4.94
CA PRO A 44 3.80 5.69 5.67
C PRO A 44 2.78 4.97 4.77
N ILE A 45 2.39 5.59 3.65
CA ILE A 45 1.48 4.97 2.66
C ILE A 45 2.13 3.79 1.94
N ALA A 46 3.41 3.89 1.58
CA ALA A 46 4.15 2.82 0.93
C ALA A 46 4.21 1.57 1.83
N ALA A 47 4.40 1.77 3.14
CA ALA A 47 4.32 0.69 4.13
C ALA A 47 2.93 0.03 4.18
N THR A 48 1.86 0.80 3.97
CA THR A 48 0.49 0.25 3.88
C THR A 48 0.29 -0.61 2.63
N LEU A 49 0.82 -0.19 1.47
CA LEU A 49 0.77 -0.97 0.23
C LEU A 49 1.54 -2.29 0.36
N ARG A 50 2.80 -2.25 0.83
CA ARG A 50 3.63 -3.45 1.05
C ARG A 50 2.95 -4.45 1.99
N ARG A 51 2.47 -3.99 3.15
CA ARG A 51 1.76 -4.85 4.11
C ARG A 51 0.48 -5.45 3.53
N ALA A 52 -0.22 -4.72 2.65
CA ALA A 52 -1.41 -5.24 2.01
C ALA A 52 -1.07 -6.32 0.98
N ALA A 53 -0.02 -6.12 0.18
CA ALA A 53 0.49 -7.11 -0.76
C ALA A 53 1.00 -8.37 -0.04
N GLU A 54 1.78 -8.23 1.04
CA GLU A 54 2.25 -9.33 1.88
C GLU A 54 1.10 -10.16 2.45
N ARG A 55 0.05 -9.52 2.98
CA ARG A 55 -1.14 -10.23 3.50
C ARG A 55 -1.90 -11.02 2.44
N GLN A 56 -1.82 -10.59 1.18
CA GLN A 56 -2.42 -11.30 0.04
C GLN A 56 -1.45 -12.30 -0.61
N GLY A 57 -0.23 -12.46 -0.10
CA GLY A 57 0.78 -13.36 -0.66
C GLY A 57 1.29 -12.93 -2.04
N LEU A 58 1.24 -11.64 -2.36
CA LEU A 58 1.63 -11.12 -3.67
C LEU A 58 3.14 -10.89 -3.73
N GLY A 59 3.80 -11.55 -4.69
CA GLY A 59 5.23 -11.33 -4.96
C GLY A 59 5.46 -9.96 -5.63
N LEU A 60 6.24 -9.09 -4.98
CA LEU A 60 6.61 -7.79 -5.54
C LEU A 60 7.66 -7.96 -6.64
N ALA A 61 7.58 -7.14 -7.67
CA ALA A 61 8.57 -7.09 -8.73
C ALA A 61 9.70 -6.11 -8.38
N MET A 62 10.93 -6.49 -8.73
CA MET A 62 12.02 -5.52 -8.86
C MET A 62 11.81 -4.69 -10.12
N ALA A 63 12.33 -3.47 -10.12
CA ALA A 63 12.45 -2.72 -11.36
C ALA A 63 13.71 -3.21 -12.09
N ASP A 64 13.52 -3.79 -13.27
CA ASP A 64 14.59 -4.40 -14.05
C ASP A 64 15.29 -3.37 -14.97
N GLN A 65 14.66 -2.21 -15.16
CA GLN A 65 15.07 -1.13 -16.05
C GLN A 65 14.83 0.19 -15.30
N ILE A 66 15.92 0.82 -14.82
CA ILE A 66 15.91 2.17 -14.28
C ILE A 66 16.88 2.96 -15.15
N GLU A 67 16.35 3.65 -16.17
CA GLU A 67 17.09 4.65 -16.96
C GLU A 67 16.89 6.06 -16.38
#